data_AF-A0A699Q1C1-F1
#
_entry.id   AF-A0A699Q1C1-F1
#
_cell.length_a   1.000
_cell.length_b   1.000
_cell.length_c   1.000
_cell.angle_alpha   90.00
_cell.angle_beta   90.00
_cell.angle_gamma   90.00
#
_symmetry.space_group_name_H-M   'P 1'
#
loop_
_entity.id
_entity.type
_entity.pdbx_description
1 polymer ?
#
loop_
_entity_poly.entity_id
_entity_poly.type
_entity_poly.pdbx_seq_one_letter_code
_entity_poly.pdbx_strand_id
1 'polypeptide(L)'
;MHATCYCARYQAQPTEKHLTAVKRIVRYLKDTIYMGLWYPKDTGFELTDFSYSDHAGCLDSRKSTSGGIQFLGGDKLVSWSSKKHDYKIPMYCNSKAAIAISCNHVQHSCTKHIDVRYHFIKEKVKKYLVRRLGMRCLTPAELEALANEPA
;
A
#
# COMPACT_ATOMS: atom_id res chain seq x y z
N MET A 1 4.31 1.72 -8.68
CA MET A 1 3.76 1.88 -7.30
C MET A 1 4.01 3.27 -6.69
N HIS A 2 5.21 3.87 -6.85
CA HIS A 2 5.54 5.16 -6.25
C HIS A 2 4.57 6.30 -6.62
N ALA A 3 4.20 6.44 -7.90
CA ALA A 3 3.31 7.51 -8.37
C ALA A 3 1.90 7.44 -7.76
N THR A 4 1.29 6.26 -7.69
CA THR A 4 -0.06 6.08 -7.13
C THR A 4 -0.10 6.39 -5.63
N CYS A 5 0.89 5.90 -4.87
CA CYS A 5 1.02 6.20 -3.45
C CYS A 5 1.31 7.69 -3.20
N TYR A 6 2.10 8.32 -4.08
CA TYR A 6 2.38 9.75 -4.03
C TYR A 6 1.10 10.57 -4.22
N CYS A 7 0.31 10.32 -5.29
CA CYS A 7 -0.95 11.02 -5.51
C CYS A 7 -1.97 10.81 -4.38
N ALA A 8 -2.09 9.58 -3.87
CA ALA A 8 -3.03 9.26 -2.78
C ALA A 8 -2.73 10.04 -1.48
N ARG A 9 -1.45 10.36 -1.20
CA ARG A 9 -1.06 11.10 0.01
C ARG A 9 -1.53 12.55 0.02
N TYR A 10 -1.60 13.18 -1.15
CA TYR A 10 -1.96 14.60 -1.30
C TYR A 10 -3.34 14.78 -1.91
N GLN A 11 -4.22 13.77 -1.82
CA GLN A 11 -5.59 13.86 -2.33
C GLN A 11 -6.39 15.01 -1.69
N ALA A 12 -6.12 15.33 -0.42
CA ALA A 12 -6.78 16.44 0.28
C ALA A 12 -6.29 17.83 -0.17
N GLN A 13 -5.09 17.92 -0.74
CA GLN A 13 -4.48 19.17 -1.20
C GLN A 13 -3.54 18.91 -2.40
N PRO A 14 -4.11 18.62 -3.59
CA PRO A 14 -3.33 18.32 -4.77
C PRO A 14 -2.63 19.58 -5.32
N THR A 15 -1.60 19.37 -6.13
CA THR A 15 -0.81 20.42 -6.79
C THR A 15 -0.55 20.00 -8.24
N GLU A 16 -0.02 20.89 -9.08
CA GLU A 16 0.29 20.57 -10.49
C GLU A 16 1.23 19.37 -10.66
N LYS A 17 2.15 19.17 -9.71
CA LYS A 17 3.04 17.98 -9.69
C LYS A 17 2.24 16.69 -9.51
N HIS A 18 1.20 16.71 -8.67
CA HIS A 18 0.29 15.58 -8.49
C HIS A 18 -0.55 15.33 -9.73
N LEU A 19 -1.06 16.40 -10.37
CA LEU A 19 -1.81 16.29 -11.62
C LEU A 19 -0.98 15.63 -12.73
N THR A 20 0.28 16.05 -12.87
CA THR A 20 1.22 15.44 -13.83
C THR A 20 1.40 13.94 -13.59
N ALA A 21 1.53 13.53 -12.32
CA ALA A 21 1.64 12.13 -11.96
C ALA A 21 0.34 11.35 -12.23
N VAL A 22 -0.83 11.93 -11.97
CA VAL A 22 -2.14 11.33 -12.29
C VAL A 22 -2.28 11.14 -13.81
N LYS A 23 -1.95 12.14 -14.62
CA LYS A 23 -2.00 12.03 -16.09
C LYS A 23 -1.10 10.92 -16.61
N ARG A 24 0.09 10.74 -16.03
CA ARG A 24 0.98 9.61 -16.36
C ARG A 24 0.35 8.26 -16.01
N ILE A 25 -0.31 8.16 -14.86
CA ILE A 25 -1.03 6.93 -14.46
C ILE A 25 -2.17 6.63 -15.45
N VAL A 26 -2.98 7.63 -15.79
CA VAL A 26 -4.10 7.49 -16.74
C VAL A 26 -3.60 7.07 -18.12
N ARG A 27 -2.52 7.68 -18.63
CA ARG A 27 -1.93 7.30 -19.92
C ARG A 27 -1.40 5.87 -19.91
N TYR A 28 -0.70 5.47 -18.85
CA TYR A 28 -0.28 4.08 -18.67
C TYR A 28 -1.47 3.12 -18.71
N LEU A 29 -2.56 3.43 -18.00
CA LEU A 29 -3.77 2.61 -18.01
C LEU A 29 -4.37 2.53 -19.42
N LYS A 30 -4.41 3.64 -20.17
CA LYS A 30 -4.92 3.69 -21.55
C LYS A 30 -4.13 2.74 -22.46
N ASP A 31 -2.81 2.75 -22.35
CA ASP A 31 -1.93 1.97 -23.21
C ASP A 31 -1.80 0.50 -22.77
N THR A 32 -2.34 0.12 -21.61
CA THR A 32 -2.25 -1.23 -21.03
C THR A 32 -3.60 -1.90 -20.82
N ILE A 33 -4.69 -1.39 -21.41
CA ILE A 33 -6.05 -1.94 -21.26
C ILE A 33 -6.19 -3.43 -21.67
N TYR A 34 -5.33 -3.91 -22.56
CA TYR A 34 -5.30 -5.29 -23.03
C TYR A 34 -4.34 -6.18 -22.23
N MET A 35 -3.57 -5.62 -21.30
CA MET A 35 -2.71 -6.38 -20.42
C MET A 35 -3.53 -6.91 -19.24
N GLY A 36 -3.37 -8.20 -18.94
CA GLY A 36 -4.04 -8.87 -17.84
C GLY A 36 -3.07 -9.71 -17.02
N LEU A 37 -3.44 -9.98 -15.78
CA LEU A 37 -2.75 -10.98 -14.96
C LEU A 37 -3.33 -12.35 -15.31
N TRP A 38 -2.47 -13.31 -15.64
CA TRP A 38 -2.86 -14.68 -15.93
C TRP A 38 -2.46 -15.60 -14.77
N TYR A 39 -3.42 -16.38 -14.29
CA TYR A 39 -3.22 -17.33 -13.20
C TYR A 39 -3.55 -18.75 -13.68
N PRO A 40 -2.56 -19.66 -13.81
CA PRO A 40 -2.80 -21.03 -14.23
C PRO A 40 -3.61 -21.81 -13.18
N LYS A 41 -4.55 -22.64 -13.66
CA LYS A 41 -5.49 -23.42 -12.84
C LYS A 41 -4.80 -24.41 -11.89
N ASP A 42 -3.63 -24.92 -12.24
CA ASP A 42 -2.95 -26.00 -11.53
C ASP A 42 -1.96 -25.49 -10.45
N THR A 43 -1.96 -24.18 -10.18
CA THR A 43 -1.18 -23.64 -9.07
C THR A 43 -1.99 -23.75 -7.78
N GLY A 44 -1.38 -24.29 -6.73
CA GLY A 44 -2.05 -24.50 -5.44
C GLY A 44 -2.68 -23.21 -4.88
N PHE A 45 -3.73 -23.36 -4.07
CA PHE A 45 -4.50 -22.24 -3.49
C PHE A 45 -3.92 -21.72 -2.16
N GLU A 46 -2.62 -21.90 -1.94
CA GLU A 46 -1.97 -21.43 -0.70
C GLU A 46 -1.95 -19.90 -0.68
N LEU A 47 -2.53 -19.29 0.35
CA LEU A 47 -2.52 -17.85 0.55
C LEU A 47 -1.35 -17.47 1.48
N THR A 48 -0.38 -16.73 0.95
CA THR A 48 0.76 -16.20 1.72
C THR A 48 0.60 -14.70 1.90
N ASP A 49 0.45 -14.24 3.14
CA ASP A 49 0.29 -12.82 3.46
C ASP A 49 1.52 -12.29 4.20
N PHE A 50 2.04 -11.15 3.74
CA PHE A 50 3.05 -10.38 4.46
C PHE A 50 2.48 -9.04 4.90
N SER A 51 2.76 -8.63 6.13
CA SER A 51 2.47 -7.28 6.61
C SER A 51 3.72 -6.60 7.12
N TYR A 52 3.80 -5.30 6.91
CA TYR A 52 4.83 -4.46 7.48
C TYR A 52 4.20 -3.20 8.07
N SER A 53 4.87 -2.63 9.07
CA SER A 53 4.56 -1.30 9.60
C SER A 53 5.87 -0.58 9.84
N ASP A 54 5.95 0.67 9.40
CA ASP A 54 7.08 1.54 9.72
C ASP A 54 6.81 2.39 10.97
N HIS A 55 7.87 2.77 11.66
CA HIS A 55 7.80 3.79 12.71
C HIS A 55 8.16 5.15 12.11
N ALA A 56 7.24 6.11 12.18
CA ALA A 56 7.48 7.48 11.74
C ALA A 56 8.09 7.61 10.33
N GLY A 57 7.79 6.68 9.42
CA GLY A 57 8.44 6.58 8.11
C GLY A 57 8.05 7.68 7.12
N CYS A 58 6.91 8.35 7.34
CA CYS A 58 6.53 9.51 6.53
C CYS A 58 7.39 10.72 6.87
N LEU A 59 8.24 11.20 5.95
CA LEU A 59 9.13 12.34 6.17
C LEU A 59 8.35 13.61 6.59
N ASP A 60 7.25 13.93 5.90
CA ASP A 60 6.52 15.18 6.13
C ASP A 60 5.82 15.24 7.49
N SER A 61 5.26 14.12 7.94
CA SER A 61 4.36 14.10 9.11
C SER A 61 4.86 13.23 10.26
N ARG A 62 5.97 12.50 10.05
CA ARG A 62 6.51 11.49 10.97
C ARG A 62 5.45 10.49 11.45
N LYS A 63 4.43 10.26 10.62
CA LYS A 63 3.35 9.28 10.85
C LYS A 63 3.77 7.91 10.34
N SER A 64 3.34 6.88 11.05
CA SER A 64 3.52 5.48 10.66
C SER A 64 2.63 5.09 9.48
N THR A 65 3.17 4.23 8.63
CA THR A 65 2.50 3.59 7.51
C THR A 65 2.47 2.08 7.74
N SER A 66 1.29 1.49 7.68
CA SER A 66 1.16 0.04 7.59
C SER A 66 0.94 -0.37 6.14
N GLY A 67 1.41 -1.55 5.77
CA GLY A 67 1.16 -2.13 4.48
C GLY A 67 1.04 -3.63 4.56
N GLY A 68 0.42 -4.21 3.54
CA GLY A 68 0.25 -5.64 3.41
C GLY A 68 0.26 -6.05 1.96
N ILE A 69 0.79 -7.24 1.70
CA ILE A 69 0.83 -7.86 0.39
C ILE A 69 0.39 -9.31 0.53
N GLN A 70 -0.44 -9.76 -0.40
CA GLN A 70 -1.07 -11.08 -0.39
C GLN A 70 -0.74 -11.80 -1.68
N PHE A 71 -0.20 -13.01 -1.56
CA PHE A 71 0.15 -13.88 -2.67
C PHE A 71 -0.72 -15.13 -2.65
N LEU A 72 -1.09 -15.62 -3.83
CA LEU A 72 -1.75 -16.89 -4.02
C LEU A 72 -0.77 -17.89 -4.66
N GLY A 73 -0.78 -19.14 -4.23
CA GLY A 73 0.11 -20.19 -4.73
C GLY A 73 1.59 -19.80 -4.71
N GLY A 74 2.04 -19.09 -3.67
CA GLY A 74 3.43 -18.70 -3.40
C GLY A 74 3.93 -17.44 -4.10
N ASP A 75 3.62 -17.25 -5.38
CA ASP A 75 4.26 -16.25 -6.25
C ASP A 75 3.30 -15.24 -6.92
N LYS A 76 1.98 -15.48 -6.86
CA LYS A 76 0.99 -14.65 -7.56
C LYS A 76 0.47 -13.54 -6.67
N LEU A 77 0.90 -12.30 -6.89
CA LEU A 77 0.36 -11.14 -6.20
C LEU A 77 -1.13 -10.93 -6.53
N VAL A 78 -2.01 -11.03 -5.53
CA VAL A 78 -3.47 -10.88 -5.69
C VAL A 78 -4.04 -9.67 -4.96
N SER A 79 -3.28 -9.09 -4.04
CA SER A 79 -3.71 -7.94 -3.25
C SER A 79 -2.53 -7.22 -2.65
N TRP A 80 -2.61 -5.90 -2.62
CA TRP A 80 -1.74 -5.09 -1.79
C TRP A 80 -2.52 -3.95 -1.16
N SER A 81 -2.03 -3.46 -0.04
CA SER A 81 -2.55 -2.26 0.59
C SER A 81 -1.44 -1.51 1.30
N SER A 82 -1.57 -0.18 1.33
CA SER A 82 -0.73 0.69 2.13
C SER A 82 -1.63 1.75 2.74
N LYS A 83 -1.50 1.95 4.06
CA LYS A 83 -2.30 2.88 4.84
C LYS A 83 -1.39 3.71 5.74
N LYS A 84 -1.38 5.02 5.48
CA LYS A 84 -0.87 6.01 6.41
C LYS A 84 -1.87 6.16 7.56
N HIS A 85 -1.39 6.23 8.80
CA HIS A 85 -2.24 6.39 9.96
C HIS A 85 -2.35 7.86 10.37
N ASP A 86 -3.58 8.32 10.57
CA ASP A 86 -3.84 9.73 10.90
C ASP A 86 -3.54 10.08 12.36
N TYR A 87 -3.49 9.08 13.24
CA TYR A 87 -3.15 9.18 14.65
C TYR A 87 -1.91 8.33 14.99
N LYS A 88 -1.27 8.63 16.11
CA LYS A 88 -0.17 7.81 16.66
C LYS A 88 -0.70 6.43 17.02
N ILE A 89 -0.20 5.39 16.38
CA ILE A 89 -0.56 4.01 16.71
C ILE A 89 0.36 3.55 17.86
N PRO A 90 -0.17 3.09 18.99
CA PRO A 90 0.64 2.36 19.95
C PRO A 90 1.08 1.04 19.31
N MET A 91 2.39 0.86 19.13
CA MET A 91 2.97 -0.42 18.72
C MET A 91 3.36 -1.18 19.98
N TYR A 92 2.77 -2.35 20.18
CA TYR A 92 3.12 -3.25 21.27
C TYR A 92 4.26 -4.15 20.82
N CYS A 93 5.39 -4.06 21.51
CA CYS A 93 6.55 -4.91 21.30
C CYS A 93 6.85 -5.65 22.60
N ASN A 94 7.07 -6.97 22.53
CA ASN A 94 7.47 -7.79 23.67
C ASN A 94 9.00 -7.82 23.88
N SER A 95 9.77 -7.25 22.95
CA SER A 95 11.22 -7.17 23.07
C SER A 95 11.60 -5.93 23.90
N LYS A 96 12.09 -6.17 25.12
CA LYS A 96 12.63 -5.12 26.01
C LYS A 96 13.75 -4.31 25.34
N ALA A 97 14.59 -4.98 24.54
CA ALA A 97 15.65 -4.32 23.78
C ALA A 97 15.08 -3.37 22.70
N ALA A 98 14.04 -3.80 21.97
CA ALA A 98 13.39 -2.96 20.97
C ALA A 98 12.69 -1.74 21.59
N ILE A 99 12.09 -1.90 22.78
CA ILE A 99 11.52 -0.77 23.54
C ILE A 99 12.63 0.21 23.94
N ALA A 100 13.73 -0.28 24.52
CA ALA A 100 14.85 0.57 24.92
C ALA A 100 15.48 1.32 23.73
N ILE A 101 15.64 0.66 22.58
CA ILE A 101 16.13 1.28 21.34
C ILE A 101 15.13 2.34 20.83
N SER A 102 13.82 2.09 20.91
CA SER A 102 12.82 3.07 20.47
C SER A 102 12.84 4.38 21.29
N CYS A 103 13.30 4.30 22.54
CA CYS A 103 13.44 5.45 23.44
C CYS A 103 14.82 6.13 23.32
N ASN A 104 15.73 5.63 22.49
CA ASN A 104 17.09 6.15 22.35
C ASN A 104 17.31 6.65 20.92
N HIS A 105 17.48 7.96 20.74
CA HIS A 105 17.57 8.62 19.42
C HIS A 105 18.85 8.28 18.63
N VAL A 106 19.73 7.42 19.15
CA VAL A 106 20.96 6.98 18.49
C VAL A 106 20.62 5.91 17.47
N GLN A 107 20.76 6.25 16.19
CA GLN A 107 20.44 5.38 15.06
C GLN A 107 21.46 4.23 14.96
N HIS A 108 21.09 3.03 15.40
CA HIS A 108 21.91 1.83 15.26
C HIS A 108 21.62 1.09 13.94
N SER A 109 22.69 0.72 13.24
CA SER A 109 22.66 -0.02 11.96
C SER A 109 22.03 -1.42 12.02
N CYS A 110 21.77 -1.95 13.23
CA CYS A 110 21.21 -3.28 13.45
C CYS A 110 19.68 -3.33 13.69
N THR A 111 18.94 -2.24 13.45
CA THR A 111 17.49 -2.20 13.69
C THR A 111 16.69 -2.81 12.52
N LYS A 112 16.90 -4.12 12.25
CA LYS A 112 16.12 -4.85 11.25
C LYS A 112 15.34 -5.98 11.94
N HIS A 113 14.02 -5.90 11.80
CA HIS A 113 13.00 -6.89 12.21
C HIS A 113 12.49 -6.80 13.66
N ILE A 114 11.40 -6.05 13.84
CA ILE A 114 10.44 -6.28 14.93
C ILE A 114 9.24 -7.02 14.32
N ASP A 115 8.96 -8.20 14.83
CA ASP A 115 7.90 -9.10 14.35
C ASP A 115 6.54 -8.70 14.92
N VAL A 116 5.94 -7.61 14.41
CA VAL A 116 4.59 -7.14 14.78
C VAL A 116 3.51 -7.78 13.88
N ARG A 117 3.63 -9.09 13.60
CA ARG A 117 2.87 -9.71 12.49
C ARG A 117 1.46 -10.21 12.84
N TYR A 118 1.12 -10.58 14.07
CA TYR A 118 -0.06 -11.45 14.23
C TYR A 118 -1.40 -10.77 14.61
N HIS A 119 -1.41 -9.61 15.26
CA HIS A 119 -2.69 -9.03 15.74
C HIS A 119 -3.31 -8.01 14.77
N PHE A 120 -2.49 -7.22 14.07
CA PHE A 120 -3.00 -6.22 13.13
C PHE A 120 -3.52 -6.84 11.82
N ILE A 121 -2.91 -7.93 11.36
CA ILE A 121 -3.32 -8.62 10.11
C ILE A 121 -4.76 -9.16 10.22
N LYS A 122 -5.10 -9.83 11.32
CA LYS A 122 -6.44 -10.46 11.50
C LYS A 122 -7.60 -9.45 11.45
N GLU A 123 -7.47 -8.29 12.10
CA GLU A 123 -8.50 -7.24 12.05
C GLU A 123 -8.63 -6.61 10.66
N LYS A 124 -7.51 -6.44 9.94
CA LYS A 124 -7.54 -5.83 8.61
C LYS A 124 -8.08 -6.78 7.55
N VAL A 125 -7.72 -8.06 7.56
CA VAL A 125 -8.23 -9.05 6.61
C VAL A 125 -9.76 -9.11 6.62
N LYS A 126 -10.38 -9.13 7.82
CA LYS A 126 -11.84 -9.14 7.97
C LYS A 126 -12.50 -7.86 7.43
N LYS A 127 -11.85 -6.71 7.58
CA LYS A 127 -12.36 -5.40 7.10
C LYS A 127 -12.10 -5.16 5.60
N TYR A 128 -11.00 -5.66 5.06
CA TYR A 128 -10.64 -5.54 3.63
C TYR A 128 -11.51 -6.44 2.75
N LEU A 129 -11.86 -7.65 3.19
CA LEU A 129 -12.80 -8.55 2.50
C LEU A 129 -14.16 -7.88 2.26
N VAL A 130 -14.71 -7.19 3.26
CA VAL A 130 -16.01 -6.51 3.18
C VAL A 130 -15.99 -5.28 2.27
N ARG A 131 -14.84 -4.60 2.12
CA ARG A 131 -14.73 -3.38 1.29
C ARG A 131 -14.40 -3.64 -0.18
N ARG A 132 -14.00 -4.87 -0.54
CA ARG A 132 -13.54 -5.25 -1.89
C ARG A 132 -14.66 -5.36 -2.92
N LEU A 133 -15.94 -5.35 -2.51
CA LEU A 133 -17.10 -5.49 -3.39
C LEU A 133 -17.59 -4.19 -4.05
N GLY A 134 -16.85 -3.08 -3.94
CA GLY A 134 -17.31 -1.76 -4.41
C GLY A 134 -16.28 -0.97 -5.20
N MET A 135 -15.68 -1.55 -6.24
CA MET A 135 -14.85 -0.79 -7.20
C MET A 135 -15.66 -0.51 -8.47
N ARG A 136 -15.99 0.75 -8.71
CA ARG A 136 -16.50 1.20 -10.02
C ARG A 136 -15.34 1.15 -11.01
N CYS A 137 -15.44 0.28 -12.01
CA CYS A 137 -14.49 0.24 -13.12
C CYS A 137 -14.71 1.47 -14.02
N LEU A 138 -13.62 2.11 -14.45
CA LEU A 138 -13.67 3.13 -15.48
C LEU A 138 -13.87 2.45 -16.84
N THR A 139 -14.77 3.01 -17.65
CA THR A 139 -14.96 2.57 -19.04
C THR A 139 -13.79 3.07 -19.91
N PRO A 140 -13.48 2.41 -21.04
CA PRO A 140 -12.46 2.88 -21.98
C PRO A 140 -12.69 4.33 -22.45
N ALA A 141 -13.96 4.74 -22.61
CA ALA A 141 -14.33 6.10 -22.98
C ALA A 141 -14.02 7.14 -21.88
N GLU A 142 -14.32 6.83 -20.61
CA GLU A 142 -13.96 7.69 -19.48
C GLU A 142 -12.43 7.84 -19.35
N LEU A 143 -11.69 6.77 -19.61
CA LEU A 143 -10.23 6.78 -19.59
C LEU A 143 -9.64 7.64 -20.72
N GLU A 144 -10.25 7.60 -21.91
CA GLU A 144 -9.82 8.40 -23.06
C GLU A 144 -10.05 9.90 -22.84
N ALA A 145 -11.19 10.28 -22.25
CA ALA A 145 -11.46 11.67 -21.89
C ALA A 145 -10.41 12.20 -20.91
N LEU A 146 -10.11 11.45 -19.84
CA LEU A 146 -9.13 11.84 -18.80
C LEU A 146 -7.69 11.90 -19.33
N ALA A 147 -7.34 11.08 -20.32
CA ALA A 147 -5.99 11.06 -20.89
C ALA A 147 -5.68 12.30 -21.75
N ASN A 148 -6.71 12.93 -22.32
CA ASN A 148 -6.62 13.98 -23.33
C ASN A 148 -6.86 15.39 -22.76
N GLU A 149 -7.11 15.55 -21.47
CA GLU A 149 -7.31 16.88 -20.86
C GLU A 149 -6.02 17.73 -20.91
N PRO A 150 -6.10 19.00 -21.36
CA PRO A 150 -4.96 19.92 -21.38
C PRO A 150 -4.43 20.18 -19.96
N ALA A 151 -3.12 20.50 -19.87
CA ALA A 151 -2.40 20.75 -18.62
C ALA A 151 -2.91 22.01 -17.90
#